data_AF-A0A962N326-F1
#
_entry.id   AF-A0A962N326-F1
#
_cell.length_a   1.000
_cell.length_b   1.000
_cell.length_c   1.000
_cell.angle_alpha   90.00
_cell.angle_beta   90.00
_cell.angle_gamma   90.00
#
_symmetry.space_group_name_H-M   'P 1'
#
loop_
_entity.id
_entity.type
_entity.pdbx_description
1 polymer ?
#
loop_
_entity_poly.entity_id
_entity_poly.type
_entity_poly.pdbx_seq_one_letter_code
_entity_poly.pdbx_strand_id
1 'polypeptide(L)'
;YAYPFQDVKTRAQNYWRDVGTIDAFYEANLELVYVNPELNIYDEDWPIWTYQVQQPPAKFVLDEEGRRGLAINSLVSGGSIVSGAAIRESLLFSGVRVEDRSYVERAVVLPNVHIGHGCTIRNAIIDEGCDIPDGTQIGVDPASDAKRFFVTEKGVVLVTATMLVPSVA
;
A
#
# COMPACT_ATOMS: atom_id res chain seq x y z
N TYR A 1 13.51 22.01 -30.72
CA TYR A 1 12.05 21.79 -30.76
C TYR A 1 11.71 20.78 -29.68
N ALA A 2 10.87 21.13 -28.71
CA ALA A 2 10.34 20.18 -27.74
C ALA A 2 9.20 19.41 -28.40
N TYR A 3 9.22 18.08 -28.33
CA TYR A 3 8.13 17.26 -28.83
C TYR A 3 6.90 17.43 -27.93
N PRO A 4 5.70 17.60 -28.49
CA PRO A 4 4.49 17.63 -27.69
C PRO A 4 4.33 16.28 -26.98
N PHE A 5 4.19 16.32 -25.66
CA PHE A 5 3.91 15.15 -24.85
C PHE A 5 2.44 14.77 -25.06
N GLN A 6 2.19 14.01 -26.13
CA GLN A 6 0.88 13.45 -26.48
C GLN A 6 1.04 11.99 -26.90
N ASP A 7 0.11 11.13 -26.47
CA ASP A 7 -0.05 9.78 -27.03
C ASP A 7 -0.33 9.88 -28.53
N VAL A 8 0.52 9.22 -29.33
CA VAL A 8 0.53 9.30 -30.80
C VAL A 8 -0.70 8.63 -31.42
N LYS A 9 -1.36 7.71 -30.70
CA LYS A 9 -2.52 6.92 -31.18
C LYS A 9 -3.84 7.44 -30.61
N THR A 10 -3.90 7.76 -29.32
CA THR A 10 -5.17 8.00 -28.61
C THR A 10 -5.45 9.48 -28.33
N ARG A 11 -4.43 10.35 -28.37
CA ARG A 11 -4.50 11.75 -27.92
C ARG A 11 -5.02 11.91 -26.48
N ALA A 12 -4.97 10.86 -25.67
CA ALA A 12 -5.30 10.92 -24.26
C ALA A 12 -4.27 11.76 -23.49
N GLN A 13 -4.68 12.32 -22.36
CA GLN A 13 -3.82 13.12 -21.49
C GLN A 13 -2.66 12.25 -20.99
N ASN A 14 -1.43 12.68 -21.26
CA ASN A 14 -0.26 11.91 -20.87
C ASN A 14 -0.12 11.84 -19.34
N TYR A 15 0.13 10.63 -18.83
CA TYR A 15 0.36 10.42 -17.41
C TYR A 15 1.72 11.00 -16.99
N TRP A 16 1.69 11.94 -16.05
CA TRP A 16 2.86 12.45 -15.34
C TRP A 16 2.47 12.80 -13.91
N ARG A 17 3.31 12.37 -12.97
CA ARG A 17 3.20 12.69 -11.54
C ARG A 17 4.60 13.09 -11.07
N ASP A 18 4.68 14.19 -10.33
CA ASP A 18 5.94 14.71 -9.77
C ASP A 18 6.36 13.99 -8.49
N VAL A 19 5.38 13.46 -7.74
CA VAL A 19 5.57 12.70 -6.50
C VAL A 19 6.41 13.50 -5.48
N GLY A 20 6.19 14.82 -5.42
CA GLY A 20 6.98 15.73 -4.57
C GLY A 20 6.53 15.79 -3.10
N THR A 21 5.41 15.17 -2.75
CA THR A 21 4.84 15.15 -1.40
C THR A 21 4.39 13.76 -1.01
N ILE A 22 4.24 13.50 0.30
CA ILE A 22 3.73 12.22 0.83
C ILE A 22 2.33 11.94 0.26
N ASP A 23 1.47 12.95 0.19
CA ASP A 23 0.13 12.79 -0.40
C ASP A 23 0.20 12.46 -1.89
N ALA A 24 1.09 13.10 -2.66
CA ALA A 24 1.25 12.79 -4.09
C ALA A 24 1.78 11.37 -4.30
N PHE A 25 2.71 10.90 -3.46
CA PHE A 25 3.19 9.52 -3.47
C PHE A 25 2.08 8.52 -3.16
N TYR A 26 1.29 8.80 -2.12
CA TYR A 26 0.17 7.97 -1.71
C TYR A 26 -0.89 7.84 -2.81
N GLU A 27 -1.35 8.96 -3.36
CA GLU A 27 -2.39 8.97 -4.40
C GLU A 27 -1.91 8.28 -5.68
N ALA A 28 -0.68 8.56 -6.14
CA ALA A 28 -0.13 7.93 -7.34
C ALA A 28 -0.04 6.40 -7.25
N ASN A 29 0.18 5.85 -6.04
CA ASN A 29 0.15 4.41 -5.82
C ASN A 29 -1.29 3.85 -5.74
N LEU A 30 -2.20 4.53 -5.05
CA LEU A 30 -3.59 4.07 -4.94
C LEU A 30 -4.36 4.18 -6.26
N GLU A 31 -4.01 5.12 -7.14
CA GLU A 31 -4.58 5.19 -8.49
C GLU A 31 -4.44 3.85 -9.25
N LEU A 32 -3.37 3.07 -8.99
CA LEU A 32 -3.14 1.78 -9.63
C LEU A 32 -4.15 0.69 -9.24
N VAL A 33 -4.84 0.85 -8.10
CA VAL A 33 -5.83 -0.14 -7.65
C VAL A 33 -7.24 0.13 -8.19
N TYR A 34 -7.43 1.24 -8.90
CA TYR A 34 -8.70 1.61 -9.51
C TYR A 34 -9.03 0.70 -10.70
N VAL A 35 -10.32 0.60 -11.04
CA VAL A 35 -10.79 -0.23 -12.16
C VAL A 35 -10.18 0.22 -13.49
N ASN A 36 -10.02 1.52 -13.69
CA ASN A 36 -9.40 2.12 -14.87
C ASN A 36 -8.31 3.11 -14.39
N PRO A 37 -7.08 2.65 -14.10
CA PRO A 37 -6.00 3.52 -13.66
C PRO A 37 -5.56 4.45 -14.80
N GLU A 38 -5.13 5.68 -14.47
CA GLU A 38 -4.57 6.61 -15.47
C GLU A 38 -3.23 6.10 -16.03
N LEU A 39 -2.44 5.38 -15.22
CA LEU A 39 -1.23 4.68 -15.64
C LEU A 39 -1.53 3.20 -15.92
N ASN A 40 -1.37 2.79 -17.17
CA ASN A 40 -1.48 1.39 -17.56
C ASN A 40 -0.15 0.65 -17.35
N ILE A 41 0.01 -0.04 -16.23
CA ILE A 41 1.18 -0.89 -15.95
C ILE A 41 1.15 -2.25 -16.67
N TYR A 42 0.07 -2.55 -17.38
CA TYR A 42 -0.10 -3.77 -18.19
C TYR A 42 0.18 -3.53 -19.68
N ASP A 43 0.76 -2.39 -20.05
CA ASP A 43 1.17 -2.10 -21.42
C ASP A 43 2.42 -2.92 -21.81
N GLU A 44 2.25 -3.84 -22.77
CA GLU A 44 3.33 -4.67 -23.31
C GLU A 44 4.10 -3.98 -24.45
N ASP A 45 3.54 -2.93 -25.07
CA ASP A 45 4.22 -2.13 -26.10
C ASP A 45 5.26 -1.20 -25.46
N TRP A 46 5.04 -0.77 -24.21
CA TRP A 46 5.95 0.07 -23.43
C TRP A 46 6.20 -0.47 -22.01
N PRO A 47 6.94 -1.59 -21.89
CA PRO A 47 7.16 -2.23 -20.60
C PRO A 47 8.12 -1.42 -19.70
N ILE A 48 7.82 -1.40 -18.40
CA ILE A 48 8.70 -0.82 -17.38
C ILE A 48 9.60 -1.94 -16.84
N TRP A 49 10.89 -1.88 -17.12
CA TRP A 49 11.85 -2.84 -16.59
C TRP A 49 12.24 -2.50 -15.14
N THR A 50 12.27 -3.53 -14.29
CA THR A 50 12.74 -3.42 -12.91
C THR A 50 13.38 -4.73 -12.46
N TYR A 51 14.01 -4.73 -11.28
CA TYR A 51 14.51 -5.95 -10.68
C TYR A 51 13.35 -6.82 -10.18
N GLN A 52 13.16 -8.00 -10.79
CA GLN A 52 12.17 -8.98 -10.35
C GLN A 52 12.80 -9.97 -9.36
N VAL A 53 12.48 -9.81 -8.09
CA VAL A 53 12.87 -10.77 -7.05
C VAL A 53 12.12 -12.09 -7.29
N GLN A 54 12.84 -13.21 -7.25
CA GLN A 54 12.22 -14.54 -7.26
C GLN A 54 11.52 -14.78 -5.92
N GLN A 55 10.23 -14.48 -5.86
CA GLN A 55 9.37 -14.67 -4.69
C GLN A 55 8.29 -15.72 -4.96
N PRO A 56 7.81 -16.44 -3.92
CA PRO A 56 6.63 -17.28 -4.06
C PRO A 56 5.39 -16.48 -4.53
N PRO A 57 4.35 -17.14 -5.05
CA PRO A 57 3.07 -16.48 -5.31
C PRO A 57 2.48 -15.86 -4.04
N ALA A 58 1.65 -14.83 -4.20
CA ALA A 58 0.86 -14.30 -3.09
C ALA A 58 -0.08 -15.39 -2.56
N LYS A 59 -0.15 -15.53 -1.24
CA LYS A 59 -0.90 -16.59 -0.56
C LYS A 59 -2.01 -15.99 0.30
N PHE A 60 -3.24 -16.44 0.06
CA PHE A 60 -4.41 -16.10 0.86
C PHE A 60 -4.87 -17.36 1.58
N VAL A 61 -5.06 -17.27 2.90
CA VAL A 61 -5.49 -18.40 3.74
C VAL A 61 -6.60 -18.00 4.69
N LEU A 62 -7.27 -19.04 5.20
CA LEU A 62 -8.46 -18.99 6.04
C LEU A 62 -9.72 -18.56 5.27
N ASP A 63 -10.80 -19.30 5.50
CA ASP A 63 -12.11 -19.11 4.85
C ASP A 63 -13.23 -19.32 5.89
N GLU A 64 -13.05 -18.72 7.06
CA GLU A 64 -14.05 -18.69 8.13
C GLU A 64 -14.72 -17.30 8.15
N GLU A 65 -15.99 -17.26 8.55
CA GLU A 65 -16.71 -16.00 8.71
C GLU A 65 -15.98 -15.09 9.72
N GLY A 66 -15.67 -13.86 9.29
CA GLY A 66 -14.89 -12.90 10.10
C GLY A 66 -13.37 -13.13 10.11
N ARG A 67 -12.85 -14.16 9.43
CA ARG A 67 -11.40 -14.48 9.35
C ARG A 67 -11.01 -14.97 7.94
N ARG A 68 -11.63 -14.42 6.91
CA ARG A 68 -11.32 -14.76 5.52
C ARG A 68 -10.16 -13.92 5.01
N GLY A 69 -9.10 -14.56 4.52
CA GLY A 69 -8.04 -13.88 3.79
C GLY A 69 -8.55 -13.42 2.42
N LEU A 70 -8.71 -12.11 2.21
CA LEU A 70 -9.22 -11.57 0.94
C LEU A 70 -8.62 -10.21 0.60
N ALA A 71 -8.60 -9.90 -0.70
CA ALA A 71 -8.21 -8.60 -1.23
C ALA A 71 -9.24 -8.12 -2.27
N ILE A 72 -9.79 -6.92 -2.11
CA ILE A 72 -10.80 -6.33 -3.01
C ILE A 72 -10.30 -4.97 -3.52
N ASN A 73 -10.29 -4.78 -4.84
CA ASN A 73 -9.74 -3.59 -5.50
C ASN A 73 -8.33 -3.29 -4.99
N SER A 74 -7.46 -4.30 -4.97
CA SER A 74 -6.16 -4.23 -4.34
C SER A 74 -5.13 -4.96 -5.19
N LEU A 75 -3.90 -4.48 -5.15
CA LEU A 75 -2.75 -5.14 -5.77
C LEU A 75 -1.91 -5.81 -4.67
N VAL A 76 -1.60 -7.08 -4.85
CA VAL A 76 -0.82 -7.87 -3.87
C VAL A 76 0.34 -8.53 -4.59
N SER A 77 1.55 -8.09 -4.25
CA SER A 77 2.78 -8.58 -4.87
C SER A 77 3.21 -9.95 -4.36
N GLY A 78 4.09 -10.61 -5.11
CA GLY A 78 4.68 -11.91 -4.74
C GLY A 78 5.37 -11.90 -3.36
N GLY A 79 5.39 -13.06 -2.72
CA GLY A 79 5.92 -13.27 -1.37
C GLY A 79 4.94 -12.88 -0.26
N SER A 80 3.85 -12.19 -0.58
CA SER A 80 2.89 -11.73 0.42
C SER A 80 2.00 -12.84 0.95
N ILE A 81 1.66 -12.77 2.24
CA ILE A 81 0.74 -13.71 2.91
C ILE A 81 -0.35 -12.91 3.61
N VAL A 82 -1.59 -13.14 3.20
CA VAL A 82 -2.79 -12.58 3.85
C VAL A 82 -3.49 -13.72 4.58
N SER A 83 -3.36 -13.74 5.90
CA SER A 83 -3.85 -14.83 6.75
C SER A 83 -5.05 -14.37 7.56
N GLY A 84 -6.27 -14.63 7.07
CA GLY A 84 -7.49 -14.24 7.77
C GLY A 84 -7.70 -12.73 7.94
N ALA A 85 -7.07 -11.93 7.08
CA ALA A 85 -7.18 -10.49 7.04
C ALA A 85 -7.93 -10.01 5.80
N ALA A 86 -8.58 -8.85 5.92
CA ALA A 86 -9.30 -8.22 4.81
C ALA A 86 -8.53 -6.99 4.32
N ILE A 87 -8.16 -7.02 3.04
CA ILE A 87 -7.43 -5.94 2.35
C ILE A 87 -8.38 -5.27 1.35
N ARG A 88 -8.46 -3.95 1.37
CA ARG A 88 -9.37 -3.19 0.49
C ARG A 88 -8.71 -1.94 -0.07
N GLU A 89 -8.86 -1.67 -1.37
CA GLU A 89 -8.40 -0.42 -1.98
C GLU A 89 -6.92 -0.14 -1.66
N SER A 90 -6.08 -1.17 -1.63
CA SER A 90 -4.71 -1.09 -1.09
C SER A 90 -3.68 -1.75 -1.99
N LEU A 91 -2.43 -1.28 -1.88
CA LEU A 91 -1.29 -1.80 -2.62
C LEU A 91 -0.30 -2.40 -1.63
N LEU A 92 -0.09 -3.71 -1.71
CA LEU A 92 0.90 -4.45 -0.95
C LEU A 92 2.09 -4.80 -1.85
N PHE A 93 3.26 -4.27 -1.48
CA PHE A 93 4.53 -4.62 -2.10
C PHE A 93 4.96 -6.04 -1.72
N SER A 94 6.13 -6.46 -2.19
CA SER A 94 6.61 -7.83 -2.03
C SER A 94 6.87 -8.21 -0.58
N GLY A 95 6.58 -9.46 -0.22
CA GLY A 95 6.93 -10.03 1.09
C GLY A 95 6.12 -9.49 2.26
N VAL A 96 4.98 -8.83 2.02
CA VAL A 96 4.13 -8.29 3.08
C VAL A 96 3.35 -9.42 3.77
N ARG A 97 3.33 -9.40 5.09
CA ARG A 97 2.57 -10.37 5.89
C ARG A 97 1.50 -9.66 6.70
N VAL A 98 0.25 -10.11 6.56
CA VAL A 98 -0.90 -9.57 7.29
C VAL A 98 -1.58 -10.68 8.06
N GLU A 99 -1.60 -10.52 9.38
CA GLU A 99 -2.09 -11.52 10.32
C GLU A 99 -3.59 -11.45 10.60
N ASP A 100 -4.07 -12.52 11.25
CA ASP A 100 -5.49 -12.81 11.46
C ASP A 100 -6.28 -11.64 12.07
N ARG A 101 -7.50 -11.43 11.56
CA ARG A 101 -8.45 -10.39 11.95
C ARG A 101 -7.99 -8.95 11.70
N SER A 102 -6.90 -8.75 10.97
CA SER A 102 -6.47 -7.41 10.58
C SER A 102 -7.28 -6.86 9.40
N TYR A 103 -7.49 -5.56 9.41
CA TYR A 103 -8.19 -4.81 8.37
C TYR A 103 -7.29 -3.71 7.81
N VAL A 104 -7.06 -3.74 6.51
CA VAL A 104 -6.21 -2.78 5.81
C VAL A 104 -7.02 -2.16 4.67
N GLU A 105 -7.18 -0.84 4.71
CA GLU A 105 -8.00 -0.11 3.75
C GLU A 105 -7.28 1.16 3.30
N ARG A 106 -7.25 1.41 1.98
CA ARG A 106 -6.60 2.59 1.41
C ARG A 106 -5.18 2.76 1.95
N ALA A 107 -4.36 1.72 1.83
CA ALA A 107 -2.99 1.72 2.33
C ALA A 107 -1.97 1.37 1.24
N VAL A 108 -0.81 1.99 1.33
CA VAL A 108 0.39 1.64 0.56
C VAL A 108 1.36 0.98 1.53
N VAL A 109 1.53 -0.34 1.41
CA VAL A 109 2.34 -1.15 2.32
C VAL A 109 3.62 -1.56 1.61
N LEU A 110 4.74 -0.95 1.99
CA LEU A 110 6.05 -1.15 1.36
C LEU A 110 6.62 -2.55 1.65
N PRO A 111 7.72 -2.96 0.97
CA PRO A 111 8.21 -4.33 1.06
C PRO A 111 8.49 -4.81 2.48
N ASN A 112 8.36 -6.12 2.70
CA ASN A 112 8.75 -6.80 3.93
C ASN A 112 8.09 -6.30 5.23
N VAL A 113 6.96 -5.60 5.13
CA VAL A 113 6.18 -5.18 6.29
C VAL A 113 5.47 -6.38 6.91
N HIS A 114 5.47 -6.44 8.23
CA HIS A 114 4.66 -7.35 9.04
C HIS A 114 3.55 -6.57 9.74
N ILE A 115 2.30 -6.98 9.56
CA ILE A 115 1.12 -6.44 10.24
C ILE A 115 0.59 -7.53 11.18
N GLY A 116 0.71 -7.28 12.49
CA GLY A 116 0.25 -8.17 13.56
C GLY A 116 -1.26 -8.39 13.58
N HIS A 117 -1.72 -9.17 14.57
CA HIS A 117 -3.10 -9.61 14.70
C HIS A 117 -4.05 -8.49 15.08
N GLY A 118 -5.26 -8.46 14.49
CA GLY A 118 -6.32 -7.52 14.89
C GLY A 118 -5.97 -6.04 14.68
N CYS A 119 -5.04 -5.73 13.79
CA CYS A 119 -4.68 -4.37 13.45
C CYS A 119 -5.74 -3.72 12.56
N THR A 120 -5.91 -2.41 12.66
CA THR A 120 -6.72 -1.62 11.72
C THR A 120 -5.86 -0.52 11.14
N ILE A 121 -5.65 -0.54 9.82
CA ILE A 121 -4.84 0.43 9.09
C ILE A 121 -5.70 1.08 8.03
N ARG A 122 -5.81 2.40 8.08
CA ARG A 122 -6.56 3.23 7.13
C ARG A 122 -5.74 4.42 6.66
N ASN A 123 -5.85 4.76 5.37
CA ASN A 123 -5.25 5.96 4.79
C ASN A 123 -3.76 6.16 5.17
N ALA A 124 -2.96 5.13 4.97
CA ALA A 124 -1.60 5.10 5.50
C ALA A 124 -0.56 4.61 4.48
N ILE A 125 0.65 5.11 4.65
CA ILE A 125 1.86 4.53 4.07
C ILE A 125 2.64 3.86 5.19
N ILE A 126 2.89 2.57 5.04
CA ILE A 126 3.73 1.80 5.98
C ILE A 126 5.08 1.56 5.32
N ASP A 127 6.13 2.14 5.91
CA ASP A 127 7.49 2.11 5.36
C ASP A 127 8.10 0.70 5.39
N GLU A 128 9.14 0.49 4.58
CA GLU A 128 9.76 -0.81 4.37
C GLU A 128 10.20 -1.46 5.70
N GLY A 129 9.90 -2.75 5.84
CA GLY A 129 10.36 -3.54 6.98
C GLY A 129 9.74 -3.19 8.33
N CYS A 130 8.68 -2.37 8.37
CA CYS A 130 7.96 -2.09 9.61
C CYS A 130 7.34 -3.39 10.19
N ASP A 131 7.44 -3.56 11.50
CA ASP A 131 6.74 -4.58 12.26
C ASP A 131 5.67 -3.91 13.13
N ILE A 132 4.41 -3.99 12.67
CA ILE A 132 3.27 -3.35 13.31
C ILE A 132 2.73 -4.27 14.42
N PRO A 133 2.79 -3.86 15.70
CA PRO A 133 2.36 -4.69 16.82
C PRO A 133 0.87 -5.04 16.77
N ASP A 134 0.51 -6.17 17.38
CA ASP A 134 -0.87 -6.62 17.51
C ASP A 134 -1.82 -5.54 18.06
N GLY A 135 -3.02 -5.48 17.50
CA GLY A 135 -4.08 -4.55 17.91
C GLY A 135 -3.82 -3.09 17.56
N THR A 136 -2.75 -2.79 16.82
CA THR A 136 -2.41 -1.41 16.44
C THR A 136 -3.49 -0.81 15.54
N GLN A 137 -3.92 0.40 15.89
CA GLN A 137 -4.81 1.22 15.08
C GLN A 137 -4.03 2.41 14.49
N ILE A 138 -4.15 2.59 13.18
CA ILE A 138 -3.54 3.64 12.36
C ILE A 138 -4.60 4.19 11.41
N GLY A 139 -4.76 5.51 11.35
CA GLY A 139 -5.77 6.18 10.54
C GLY A 139 -7.20 6.04 11.09
N VAL A 140 -7.31 5.79 12.39
CA VAL A 140 -8.59 5.62 13.10
C VAL A 140 -8.90 6.82 13.99
N ASP A 141 -7.89 7.32 14.71
CA ASP A 141 -7.98 8.53 15.54
C ASP A 141 -6.86 9.51 15.14
N PRO A 142 -7.18 10.56 14.37
CA PRO A 142 -6.20 11.54 13.92
C PRO A 142 -5.38 12.18 15.05
N ALA A 143 -5.98 12.37 16.23
CA ALA A 143 -5.29 12.99 17.37
C ALA A 143 -4.28 12.03 18.03
N SER A 144 -4.55 10.73 18.01
CA SER A 144 -3.60 9.70 18.47
C SER A 144 -2.52 9.46 17.41
N ASP A 145 -2.90 9.41 16.14
CA ASP A 145 -1.99 9.21 15.02
C ASP A 145 -0.95 10.33 14.95
N ALA A 146 -1.36 11.60 15.06
CA ALA A 146 -0.44 12.74 15.03
C ALA A 146 0.54 12.81 16.21
N LYS A 147 0.29 12.07 17.31
CA LYS A 147 1.23 11.95 18.44
C LYS A 147 2.29 10.87 18.22
N ARG A 148 1.98 9.88 17.39
CA ARG A 148 2.79 8.67 17.19
C ARG A 148 3.55 8.70 15.86
N PHE A 149 2.94 9.31 14.86
CA PHE A 149 3.35 9.22 13.46
C PHE A 149 3.33 10.59 12.79
N PHE A 150 3.88 10.64 11.59
CA PHE A 150 3.73 11.80 10.73
C PHE A 150 2.37 11.73 10.02
N VAL A 151 1.56 12.79 10.14
CA VAL A 151 0.25 12.87 9.49
C VAL A 151 0.24 14.07 8.56
N THR A 152 -0.08 13.86 7.28
CA THR A 152 -0.17 14.93 6.29
C THR A 152 -1.39 15.82 6.55
N GLU A 153 -1.42 16.99 5.90
CA GLU A 153 -2.60 17.88 5.96
C GLU A 153 -3.88 17.23 5.43
N LYS A 154 -3.76 16.26 4.50
CA LYS A 154 -4.91 15.50 3.96
C LYS A 154 -5.26 14.27 4.82
N GLY A 155 -4.55 14.05 5.92
CA GLY A 155 -4.81 12.95 6.85
C GLY A 155 -4.20 11.61 6.46
N VAL A 156 -3.20 11.59 5.56
CA VAL A 156 -2.43 10.38 5.26
C VAL A 156 -1.41 10.16 6.37
N VAL A 157 -1.40 8.97 6.96
CA VAL A 157 -0.46 8.61 8.04
C VAL A 157 0.78 7.94 7.44
N LEU A 158 1.97 8.49 7.69
CA LEU A 158 3.25 7.86 7.37
C LEU A 158 3.82 7.21 8.63
N VAL A 159 4.07 5.91 8.55
CA VAL A 159 4.63 5.10 9.63
C VAL A 159 6.02 4.58 9.22
N THR A 160 7.04 4.89 10.01
CA THR A 160 8.40 4.36 9.83
C THR A 160 8.79 3.44 10.99
N ALA A 161 9.76 2.55 10.78
CA ALA A 161 10.23 1.64 11.82
C ALA A 161 10.69 2.38 13.09
N THR A 162 11.35 3.53 12.94
CA THR A 162 11.79 4.37 14.06
C THR A 162 10.65 4.93 14.90
N MET A 163 9.46 5.15 14.33
CA MET A 163 8.27 5.61 15.06
C MET A 163 7.59 4.48 15.86
N LEU A 164 7.88 3.22 15.52
CA LEU A 164 7.33 2.05 16.19
C LEU A 164 8.17 1.59 17.39
N VAL A 165 9.46 1.96 17.42
CA VAL A 165 10.35 1.65 18.54
C VAL A 165 9.98 2.56 19.72
N PRO A 166 9.74 2.01 20.93
CA PRO A 166 9.56 2.81 22.12
C PRO A 166 10.79 3.70 22.35
N SER A 167 10.59 4.99 22.63
CA SER A 167 11.69 5.85 23.06
C SER A 167 12.37 5.21 24.27
N VAL A 168 13.61 4.76 24.10
CA VAL A 168 14.43 4.26 25.19
C VAL A 168 14.62 5.43 26.16
N ALA A 169 14.00 5.34 27.33
CA ALA A 169 14.13 6.31 28.41
C ALA A 169 15.49 6.19 29.10
#